data_AF-A0A1K2CKV2-F1
#
_entry.id   AF-A0A1K2CKV2-F1
#
_cell.length_a   1.000
_cell.length_b   1.000
_cell.length_c   1.000
_cell.angle_alpha   90.00
_cell.angle_beta   90.00
_cell.angle_gamma   90.00
#
_symmetry.space_group_name_H-M   'P 1'
#
loop_
_entity.id
_entity.type
_entity.pdbx_description
1 polymer ?
#
loop_
_entity_poly.entity_id
_entity_poly.type
_entity_poly.pdbx_seq_one_letter_code
_entity_poly.pdbx_strand_id
1 'polypeptide(L)'
;MKRVMRGLTAAAATAVFAGGLIVALPGAASANDYGYTCKNWKTGSSTWSASCAVTRGKARTVTECSNRTIYGAWVGKGNWKFGGDCGKYALRAYDVQWKKA
;
A
#
# COMPACT_ATOMS: atom_id res chain seq x y z
N MET A 1 -6.11 -34.56 -19.63
CA MET A 1 -6.76 -33.24 -19.47
C MET A 1 -5.68 -32.17 -19.43
N LYS A 2 -5.51 -31.39 -20.51
CA LYS A 2 -4.46 -30.37 -20.66
C LYS A 2 -4.89 -29.07 -19.97
N ARG A 3 -4.14 -28.59 -18.97
CA ARG A 3 -4.28 -27.21 -18.45
C ARG A 3 -3.30 -26.32 -19.19
N VAL A 4 -3.83 -25.42 -19.99
CA VAL A 4 -3.07 -24.49 -20.84
C VAL A 4 -2.59 -23.33 -19.97
N MET A 5 -1.28 -23.19 -19.80
CA MET A 5 -0.63 -21.95 -19.37
C MET A 5 -0.25 -21.14 -20.60
N ARG A 6 -0.89 -19.98 -20.82
CA ARG A 6 -0.44 -18.80 -21.61
C ARG A 6 -1.32 -17.63 -21.11
N GLY A 7 -0.86 -16.49 -20.61
CA GLY A 7 0.37 -15.75 -20.86
C GLY A 7 0.00 -14.45 -21.60
N LEU A 8 0.29 -13.30 -20.97
CA LEU A 8 0.29 -11.91 -21.49
C LEU A 8 -1.05 -11.19 -21.79
N THR A 9 -1.31 -10.14 -21.00
CA THR A 9 -1.58 -8.81 -21.56
C THR A 9 -0.98 -7.75 -20.63
N ALA A 10 -0.03 -7.01 -21.18
CA ALA A 10 0.79 -6.01 -20.51
C ALA A 10 -0.04 -4.78 -20.11
N ALA A 11 0.08 -4.34 -18.86
CA ALA A 11 -0.36 -3.01 -18.46
C ALA A 11 0.78 -2.03 -18.75
N ALA A 12 0.71 -1.35 -19.89
CA ALA A 12 1.52 -0.16 -20.15
C ALA A 12 0.94 1.00 -19.34
N ALA A 13 1.65 1.43 -18.30
CA ALA A 13 1.41 2.71 -17.64
C ALA A 13 2.57 3.64 -17.98
N THR A 14 2.34 4.49 -18.98
CA THR A 14 3.20 5.63 -19.30
C THR A 14 3.08 6.67 -18.17
N ALA A 15 4.19 6.99 -17.50
CA ALA A 15 4.29 8.15 -16.63
C ALA A 15 5.39 9.08 -17.18
N VAL A 16 4.98 10.32 -17.43
CA VAL A 16 5.67 11.43 -18.08
C VAL A 16 6.94 11.86 -17.35
N PHE A 17 8.02 12.14 -18.10
CA PHE A 17 9.21 12.83 -17.61
C PHE A 17 8.98 14.35 -17.65
N ALA A 18 9.01 15.00 -16.48
CA ALA A 18 9.28 16.42 -16.35
C ALA A 18 10.01 16.64 -15.01
N GLY A 19 11.06 17.45 -15.02
CA GLY A 19 12.01 17.60 -13.92
C GLY A 19 11.37 17.82 -12.55
N GLY A 20 11.85 17.06 -11.56
CA GLY A 20 11.45 17.19 -10.15
C GLY A 20 10.92 15.89 -9.56
N LEU A 21 11.83 14.94 -9.34
CA LEU A 21 11.68 13.80 -8.44
C LEU A 21 10.30 13.10 -8.44
N ILE A 22 10.06 12.28 -9.47
CA ILE A 22 8.98 11.29 -9.42
C ILE A 22 9.40 10.20 -8.43
N VAL A 23 9.04 10.36 -7.16
CA VAL A 23 8.99 9.21 -6.24
C VAL A 23 7.76 8.41 -6.60
N ALA A 24 7.86 7.59 -7.64
CA ALA A 24 6.99 6.45 -7.78
C ALA A 24 7.33 5.52 -6.60
N LEU A 25 6.54 5.57 -5.52
CA LEU A 25 6.51 4.49 -4.55
C LEU A 25 5.65 3.38 -5.17
N PRO A 26 6.23 2.24 -5.62
CA PRO A 26 5.46 1.06 -5.94
C PRO A 26 4.95 0.46 -4.63
N GLY A 27 3.89 1.02 -4.08
CA GLY A 27 3.17 0.49 -2.93
C GLY A 27 2.15 -0.57 -3.37
N ALA A 28 2.64 -1.76 -3.67
CA ALA A 28 1.90 -3.03 -3.66
C ALA A 28 0.56 -3.10 -4.45
N ALA A 29 0.65 -3.06 -5.78
CA ALA A 29 -0.28 -3.82 -6.61
C ALA A 29 0.36 -5.18 -6.95
N SER A 30 0.74 -5.97 -5.94
CA SER A 30 1.20 -7.33 -6.18
C SER A 30 -0.03 -8.23 -6.36
N ALA A 31 -0.02 -9.00 -7.43
CA ALA A 31 -0.94 -10.11 -7.70
C ALA A 31 -0.74 -11.27 -6.70
N ASN A 32 -0.87 -10.97 -5.41
CA ASN A 32 -0.99 -11.92 -4.31
C ASN A 32 -2.40 -11.71 -3.74
N ASP A 33 -3.11 -12.80 -3.47
CA ASP A 33 -4.45 -12.78 -2.85
C ASP A 33 -4.32 -12.32 -1.37
N TYR A 34 -3.95 -11.06 -1.17
CA TYR A 34 -3.92 -10.45 0.13
C TYR A 34 -5.36 -10.28 0.60
N GLY A 35 -5.64 -10.65 1.86
CA GLY A 35 -6.97 -10.53 2.45
C GLY A 35 -7.40 -9.08 2.72
N TYR A 36 -6.93 -8.12 1.93
CA TYR A 36 -7.33 -6.71 1.97
C TYR A 36 -7.26 -6.03 0.60
N THR A 37 -8.00 -4.94 0.45
CA THR A 37 -7.96 -4.08 -0.75
C THR A 37 -8.00 -2.63 -0.32
N CYS A 38 -7.05 -1.81 -0.77
CA CYS A 38 -6.97 -0.39 -0.44
C CYS A 38 -7.26 0.49 -1.66
N LYS A 39 -8.00 1.57 -1.43
CA LYS A 39 -8.35 2.58 -2.44
C LYS A 39 -8.23 3.99 -1.85
N ASN A 40 -8.31 5.01 -2.70
CA ASN A 40 -8.25 6.42 -2.32
C ASN A 40 -6.98 6.77 -1.55
N TRP A 41 -5.83 6.33 -2.06
CA TRP A 41 -4.53 6.68 -1.51
C TRP A 41 -4.30 8.18 -1.60
N LYS A 42 -3.92 8.79 -0.48
CA LYS A 42 -3.54 10.19 -0.37
C LYS A 42 -2.24 10.28 0.37
N THR A 43 -1.29 11.02 -0.17
CA THR A 43 0.06 11.15 0.37
C THR A 43 0.42 12.63 0.45
N GLY A 44 0.95 13.05 1.59
CA GLY A 44 1.55 14.35 1.85
C GLY A 44 3.02 14.19 2.23
N SER A 45 3.68 15.30 2.56
CA SER A 45 5.11 15.31 2.92
C SER A 45 5.45 14.54 4.21
N SER A 46 4.50 14.44 5.14
CA SER A 46 4.65 13.74 6.43
C SER A 46 3.49 12.81 6.77
N THR A 47 2.48 12.71 5.91
CA THR A 47 1.25 11.96 6.20
C THR A 47 0.82 11.13 5.01
N TRP A 48 0.09 10.05 5.27
CA TRP A 48 -0.62 9.32 4.24
C TRP A 48 -1.92 8.74 4.78
N SER A 49 -2.85 8.46 3.87
CA SER A 49 -4.08 7.74 4.20
C SER A 49 -4.59 6.94 3.01
N ALA A 50 -5.33 5.87 3.31
CA ALA A 50 -6.03 5.02 2.37
C ALA A 50 -7.29 4.44 3.02
N SER A 51 -8.30 4.16 2.20
CA SER A 51 -9.48 3.42 2.63
C SER A 51 -9.29 1.95 2.28
N CYS A 52 -9.16 1.08 3.28
CA CYS A 52 -8.84 -0.33 3.11
C CYS A 52 -9.99 -1.21 3.60
N ALA A 53 -10.40 -2.16 2.76
CA ALA A 53 -11.33 -3.22 3.11
C ALA A 53 -10.54 -4.49 3.38
N VAL A 54 -10.49 -4.95 4.64
CA VAL A 54 -9.91 -6.24 5.01
C VAL A 54 -10.99 -7.30 4.84
N THR A 55 -10.78 -8.23 3.90
CA THR A 55 -11.71 -9.31 3.58
C THR A 55 -11.43 -10.58 4.38
N ARG A 56 -10.16 -10.85 4.71
CA ARG A 56 -9.69 -12.05 5.43
C ARG A 56 -8.45 -11.74 6.28
N GLY A 57 -8.23 -12.48 7.36
CA GLY A 57 -7.03 -12.32 8.21
C GLY A 57 -7.02 -11.03 9.03
N LYS A 58 -5.82 -10.51 9.30
CA LYS A 58 -5.59 -9.21 9.93
C LYS A 58 -4.67 -8.37 9.08
N ALA A 59 -4.89 -7.05 9.06
CA ALA A 59 -4.00 -6.10 8.39
C ALA A 59 -3.55 -5.00 9.36
N ARG A 60 -2.39 -4.40 9.13
CA ARG A 60 -1.90 -3.23 9.87
C ARG A 60 -1.18 -2.26 8.95
N THR A 61 -1.08 -1.01 9.38
CA THR A 61 -0.29 0.01 8.68
C THR A 61 1.16 -0.03 9.10
N VAL A 62 2.04 0.30 8.16
CA VAL A 62 3.47 0.56 8.39
C VAL A 62 3.77 1.92 7.79
N THR A 63 4.36 2.79 8.58
CA THR A 63 4.72 4.16 8.15
C THR A 63 6.18 4.38 8.47
N GLU A 64 7.00 4.52 7.45
CA GLU A 64 8.41 4.80 7.59
C GLU A 64 8.63 6.31 7.50
N CYS A 65 8.98 6.91 8.63
CA CYS A 65 9.37 8.29 8.74
C CYS A 65 10.88 8.40 8.69
N SER A 66 11.39 9.60 8.37
CA SER A 66 12.84 9.85 8.29
C SER A 66 13.62 9.52 9.57
N ASN A 67 12.96 9.46 10.73
CA ASN A 67 13.60 9.14 12.01
C ASN A 67 13.17 7.80 12.63
N ARG A 68 12.05 7.21 12.22
CA ARG A 68 11.46 6.01 12.85
C ARG A 68 10.41 5.35 11.98
N THR A 69 10.11 4.10 12.26
CA THR A 69 8.97 3.38 11.68
C THR A 69 7.83 3.27 12.69
N ILE A 70 6.62 3.66 12.28
CA ILE A 70 5.39 3.59 13.08
C ILE A 70 4.56 2.43 12.56
N TYR A 71 4.14 1.55 13.48
CA TYR A 71 3.28 0.42 13.17
C TYR A 71 1.88 0.66 13.74
N GLY A 72 0.87 0.54 12.89
CA GLY A 72 -0.52 0.53 13.33
C GLY A 72 -0.89 -0.77 14.05
N ALA A 73 -2.04 -0.75 14.72
CA ALA A 73 -2.63 -1.94 15.29
C ALA A 73 -3.08 -2.91 14.19
N TRP A 74 -3.03 -4.21 14.50
CA TRP A 74 -3.63 -5.24 13.64
C TRP A 74 -5.15 -5.18 13.75
N VAL A 75 -5.81 -4.89 12.65
CA VAL A 75 -7.27 -4.90 12.54
C VAL A 75 -7.76 -6.12 11.76
N GLY A 76 -8.93 -6.64 12.14
CA GLY A 76 -9.56 -7.77 11.47
C GLY A 76 -10.40 -7.37 10.25
N LYS A 77 -11.21 -8.32 9.79
CA LYS A 77 -12.15 -8.12 8.68
C LYS A 77 -13.03 -6.88 8.91
N GLY A 78 -13.14 -6.01 7.89
CA GLY A 78 -13.92 -4.79 7.97
C GLY A 78 -13.37 -3.69 7.07
N ASN A 79 -14.06 -2.55 7.06
CA ASN A 79 -13.59 -1.34 6.37
C ASN A 79 -12.85 -0.45 7.37
N TRP A 80 -11.63 -0.07 7.04
CA TRP A 80 -10.74 0.69 7.89
C TRP A 80 -10.14 1.86 7.12
N LYS A 81 -9.94 2.97 7.81
CA LYS A 81 -9.08 4.05 7.32
C LYS A 81 -7.68 3.78 7.81
N PHE A 82 -6.81 3.42 6.86
CA PHE A 82 -5.39 3.26 7.11
C PHE A 82 -4.69 4.58 6.84
N GLY A 83 -3.63 4.82 7.59
CA GLY A 83 -2.83 6.01 7.46
C GLY A 83 -1.73 6.04 8.50
N GLY A 84 -0.90 7.06 8.36
CA GLY A 84 0.20 7.34 9.26
C GLY A 84 0.56 8.81 9.22
N ASP A 85 1.10 9.27 10.33
CA ASP A 85 1.54 10.64 10.54
C ASP A 85 2.95 10.62 11.14
N CYS A 86 3.88 11.23 10.42
CA CYS A 86 5.28 11.38 10.81
C CYS A 86 5.53 12.69 11.58
N GLY A 87 4.49 13.46 11.88
CA GLY A 87 4.55 14.77 12.50
C GLY A 87 5.41 15.72 11.67
N LYS A 88 6.49 16.21 12.29
CA LYS A 88 7.47 17.11 11.66
C LYS A 88 8.46 16.42 10.72
N TYR A 89 8.51 15.08 10.70
CA TYR A 89 9.49 14.34 9.91
C TYR A 89 8.90 13.96 8.54
N ALA A 90 9.74 13.92 7.51
CA ALA A 90 9.30 13.53 6.19
C ALA A 90 8.94 12.04 6.14
N LEU A 91 7.80 11.74 5.51
CA LEU A 91 7.38 10.41 5.13
C LEU A 91 8.34 9.86 4.08
N ARG A 92 8.93 8.70 4.36
CA ARG A 92 9.87 8.01 3.46
C ARG A 92 9.19 6.91 2.68
N ALA A 93 8.39 6.10 3.38
CA ALA A 93 7.61 5.04 2.77
C ALA A 93 6.40 4.70 3.63
N TYR A 94 5.46 3.99 3.05
CA TYR A 94 4.29 3.46 3.72
C TYR A 94 3.90 2.13 3.09
N ASP A 95 3.39 1.23 3.91
CA ASP A 95 2.98 -0.09 3.49
C ASP A 95 1.80 -0.61 4.33
N VAL A 96 1.13 -1.64 3.83
CA VAL A 96 0.06 -2.33 4.55
C VAL A 96 0.45 -3.80 4.68
N GLN A 97 0.77 -4.20 5.89
CA GLN A 97 1.07 -5.59 6.17
C GLN A 97 -0.20 -6.38 6.40
N TRP A 98 -0.20 -7.61 5.88
CA TRP A 98 -1.27 -8.56 6.09
C TRP A 98 -0.73 -9.86 6.65
N LYS A 99 -1.51 -10.49 7.52
CA LYS A 99 -1.26 -11.86 7.98
C LYS A 99 -2.56 -12.66 8.03
N LYS A 100 -2.44 -13.95 7.75
CA LYS A 100 -3.53 -14.90 7.99
C LYS A 100 -3.84 -14.92 9.50
N ALA A 101 -5.13 -14.99 9.83
CA ALA A 101 -5.59 -15.11 11.22
C ALA A 101 -5.28 -16.50 11.77
#